data_AF-A0A7C6AP91-F1
#
_entry.id   AF-A0A7C6AP91-F1
#
_cell.length_a   1.000
_cell.length_b   1.000
_cell.length_c   1.000
_cell.angle_alpha   90.00
_cell.angle_beta   90.00
_cell.angle_gamma   90.00
#
_symmetry.space_group_name_H-M   'P 1'
#
loop_
_entity.id
_entity.type
_entity.pdbx_description
1 polymer ?
#
loop_
_entity_poly.entity_id
_entity_poly.type
_entity_poly.pdbx_seq_one_letter_code
_entity_poly.pdbx_strand_id
1 'polypeptide(L)'
;MKGLRVVVALFMVALLAGACAKAPQQAIDAAKAALEEAKAAEAHRYAPQEFAAANDTLNAALAEVEKQNGKFALFRSYKKAQRMLAQAQTLAATAKSAAIANKEKVKNEATQLLQSAAEAVANVEKLLAKAPRGKEGREAIAAIKADLDAVKSNLDAANSAFNSGDYLTARDKAQASLSKANSLAEELQAAISKKAALTRKAQ
;
A
#
# COMPACT_ATOMS: atom_id res chain seq x y z
N MET A 1 -60.20 -45.40 -3.73
CA MET A 1 -58.71 -45.37 -3.73
C MET A 1 -58.07 -44.53 -4.85
N LYS A 2 -58.82 -43.85 -5.73
CA LYS A 2 -58.25 -43.02 -6.83
C LYS A 2 -57.93 -41.57 -6.42
N GLY A 3 -58.68 -40.99 -5.48
CA GLY A 3 -58.45 -39.62 -4.98
C GLY A 3 -57.20 -39.46 -4.09
N LEU A 4 -56.84 -40.48 -3.30
CA LEU A 4 -55.68 -40.43 -2.40
C LEU A 4 -54.34 -40.38 -3.17
N ARG A 5 -54.28 -40.97 -4.38
CA ARG A 5 -53.07 -40.99 -5.22
C ARG A 5 -52.81 -39.64 -5.91
N VAL A 6 -53.85 -38.88 -6.23
CA VAL A 6 -53.75 -37.57 -6.88
C VAL A 6 -53.35 -36.49 -5.86
N VAL A 7 -53.83 -36.57 -4.63
CA VAL A 7 -53.48 -35.62 -3.55
C VAL A 7 -52.02 -35.81 -3.09
N VAL A 8 -51.51 -37.04 -3.02
CA VAL A 8 -50.10 -37.32 -2.68
C VAL A 8 -49.14 -36.87 -3.80
N ALA A 9 -49.54 -37.01 -5.07
CA ALA A 9 -48.73 -36.55 -6.21
C ALA A 9 -48.67 -35.01 -6.29
N LEU A 10 -49.76 -34.30 -5.95
CA LEU A 10 -49.80 -32.83 -5.95
C LEU A 10 -49.06 -32.22 -4.74
N PHE A 11 -49.05 -32.89 -3.58
CA PHE A 11 -48.27 -32.44 -2.42
C PHE A 11 -46.75 -32.58 -2.64
N MET A 12 -46.30 -33.61 -3.37
CA MET A 12 -44.90 -33.79 -3.76
C MET A 12 -44.40 -32.73 -4.74
N VAL A 13 -45.25 -32.22 -5.64
CA VAL A 13 -44.87 -31.18 -6.61
C VAL A 13 -44.86 -29.77 -5.99
N ALA A 14 -45.74 -29.49 -5.02
CA ALA A 14 -45.75 -28.21 -4.31
C ALA A 14 -44.56 -28.04 -3.35
N LEU A 15 -44.05 -29.13 -2.76
CA LEU A 15 -42.82 -29.11 -1.94
C LEU A 15 -41.54 -28.84 -2.75
N LEU A 16 -41.56 -28.99 -4.07
CA LEU A 16 -40.42 -28.73 -4.96
C LEU A 16 -40.31 -27.25 -5.39
N ALA A 17 -41.36 -26.45 -5.23
CA ALA A 17 -41.36 -25.04 -5.64
C ALA A 17 -40.75 -24.09 -4.60
N GLY A 18 -40.66 -24.49 -3.32
CA GLY A 18 -40.16 -23.66 -2.21
C GLY A 18 -38.69 -23.88 -1.82
N ALA A 19 -37.99 -24.86 -2.42
CA ALA A 19 -36.66 -25.30 -1.99
C ALA A 19 -35.55 -25.06 -3.02
N CYS A 20 -35.80 -24.25 -4.06
CA CYS A 20 -34.74 -23.81 -4.96
C CYS A 20 -33.87 -22.75 -4.27
N ALA A 21 -32.92 -23.20 -3.45
CA ALA A 21 -31.76 -22.39 -3.12
C ALA A 21 -31.04 -22.07 -4.44
N LYS A 22 -31.28 -20.89 -5.00
CA LYS A 22 -30.52 -20.33 -6.12
C LYS A 22 -29.23 -19.71 -5.57
N ALA A 23 -28.16 -19.75 -6.35
CA ALA A 23 -26.89 -19.13 -5.96
C ALA A 23 -27.10 -17.64 -5.59
N PRO A 24 -26.37 -17.10 -4.59
CA PRO A 24 -26.59 -15.75 -4.09
C PRO A 24 -25.96 -14.68 -5.00
N GLN A 25 -26.40 -14.63 -6.27
CA GLN A 25 -25.78 -13.83 -7.33
C GLN A 25 -25.68 -12.34 -6.96
N GLN A 26 -26.74 -11.76 -6.43
CA GLN A 26 -26.74 -10.36 -6.00
C GLN A 26 -25.66 -10.06 -4.95
N ALA A 27 -25.44 -10.98 -4.00
CA ALA A 27 -24.40 -10.81 -2.99
C ALA A 27 -22.98 -11.01 -3.57
N ILE A 28 -22.83 -11.88 -4.56
CA ILE A 28 -21.57 -12.05 -5.31
C ILE A 28 -21.22 -10.76 -6.04
N ASP A 29 -22.17 -10.21 -6.80
CA ASP A 29 -21.96 -9.00 -7.59
C ASP A 29 -21.64 -7.81 -6.69
N ALA A 30 -22.36 -7.69 -5.57
CA ALA A 30 -22.14 -6.61 -4.62
C ALA A 30 -20.81 -6.74 -3.85
N ALA A 31 -20.32 -7.96 -3.58
CA ALA A 31 -18.98 -8.17 -3.00
C ALA A 31 -17.85 -7.86 -3.99
N LYS A 32 -18.02 -8.24 -5.27
CA LYS A 32 -17.08 -7.88 -6.34
C LYS A 32 -17.04 -6.37 -6.55
N ALA A 33 -18.19 -5.70 -6.61
CA ALA A 33 -18.27 -4.25 -6.73
C ALA A 33 -17.55 -3.54 -5.57
N ALA A 34 -17.77 -3.98 -4.33
CA ALA A 34 -17.08 -3.42 -3.17
C ALA A 34 -15.55 -3.57 -3.26
N LEU A 35 -15.06 -4.73 -3.74
CA LEU A 35 -13.62 -4.95 -3.92
C LEU A 35 -13.03 -4.04 -5.02
N GLU A 36 -13.75 -3.86 -6.14
CA GLU A 36 -13.32 -2.93 -7.20
C GLU A 36 -13.33 -1.47 -6.73
N GLU A 37 -14.30 -1.06 -5.90
CA GLU A 37 -14.27 0.27 -5.28
C GLU A 37 -13.07 0.45 -4.35
N ALA A 38 -12.70 -0.58 -3.58
CA ALA A 38 -11.50 -0.55 -2.75
C ALA A 38 -10.24 -0.45 -3.62
N LYS A 39 -10.19 -1.19 -4.73
CA LYS A 39 -9.08 -1.14 -5.69
C LYS A 39 -8.96 0.23 -6.36
N ALA A 40 -10.08 0.83 -6.74
CA ALA A 40 -10.14 2.18 -7.32
C ALA A 40 -9.69 3.26 -6.32
N ALA A 41 -9.92 3.05 -5.02
CA ALA A 41 -9.33 3.84 -3.94
C ALA A 41 -7.86 3.47 -3.64
N GLU A 42 -7.23 2.66 -4.50
CA GLU A 42 -5.85 2.19 -4.39
C GLU A 42 -5.55 1.40 -3.11
N ALA A 43 -6.53 0.68 -2.56
CA ALA A 43 -6.33 -0.14 -1.36
C ALA A 43 -5.25 -1.21 -1.52
N HIS A 44 -5.08 -1.76 -2.73
CA HIS A 44 -3.97 -2.66 -3.02
C HIS A 44 -2.57 -2.04 -2.82
N ARG A 45 -2.45 -0.70 -2.83
CA ARG A 45 -1.19 0.04 -2.59
C ARG A 45 -1.11 0.57 -1.16
N TYR A 46 -2.19 1.19 -0.68
CA TYR A 46 -2.20 1.94 0.58
C TYR A 46 -2.79 1.17 1.77
N ALA A 47 -3.46 0.04 1.54
CA ALA A 47 -4.02 -0.86 2.56
C ALA A 47 -3.91 -2.33 2.10
N PRO A 48 -2.71 -2.81 1.75
CA PRO A 48 -2.54 -4.09 1.05
C PRO A 48 -3.01 -5.29 1.87
N GLN A 49 -2.88 -5.22 3.20
CA GLN A 49 -3.31 -6.30 4.10
C GLN A 49 -4.85 -6.41 4.12
N GLU A 50 -5.54 -5.29 4.26
CA GLU A 50 -7.00 -5.22 4.28
C GLU A 50 -7.59 -5.61 2.92
N PHE A 51 -6.96 -5.14 1.84
CA PHE A 51 -7.36 -5.51 0.48
C PHE A 51 -7.18 -7.00 0.22
N ALA A 52 -6.06 -7.60 0.64
CA ALA A 52 -5.83 -9.03 0.54
C ALA A 52 -6.89 -9.82 1.34
N ALA A 53 -7.17 -9.42 2.59
CA ALA A 53 -8.19 -10.07 3.41
C ALA A 53 -9.59 -10.05 2.75
N ALA A 54 -9.97 -8.93 2.13
CA ALA A 54 -11.23 -8.82 1.39
C ALA A 54 -11.25 -9.75 0.16
N ASN A 55 -10.19 -9.74 -0.63
CA ASN A 55 -10.05 -10.58 -1.82
C ASN A 55 -10.06 -12.08 -1.49
N ASP A 56 -9.33 -12.50 -0.46
CA ASP A 56 -9.25 -13.88 -0.02
C ASP A 56 -10.60 -14.37 0.51
N THR A 57 -11.31 -13.54 1.27
CA THR A 57 -12.65 -13.84 1.76
C THR A 57 -13.65 -13.98 0.59
N LEU A 58 -13.57 -13.10 -0.41
CA LEU A 58 -14.39 -13.20 -1.62
C LEU A 58 -14.12 -14.51 -2.36
N ASN A 59 -12.85 -14.85 -2.60
CA ASN A 59 -12.47 -16.08 -3.30
C ASN A 59 -12.94 -17.34 -2.54
N ALA A 60 -12.80 -17.35 -1.22
CA ALA A 60 -13.31 -18.43 -0.37
C ALA A 60 -14.85 -18.53 -0.41
N ALA A 61 -15.55 -17.39 -0.50
CA ALA A 61 -17.00 -17.36 -0.64
C ALA A 61 -17.44 -17.94 -1.99
N LEU A 62 -16.76 -17.58 -3.09
CA LEU A 62 -17.02 -18.11 -4.43
C LEU A 62 -16.75 -19.63 -4.49
N ALA A 63 -15.67 -20.10 -3.88
CA ALA A 63 -15.38 -21.53 -3.77
C ALA A 63 -16.47 -22.29 -2.98
N GLU A 64 -17.01 -21.68 -1.92
CA GLU A 64 -18.15 -22.26 -1.20
C GLU A 64 -19.42 -22.28 -2.05
N VAL A 65 -19.68 -21.25 -2.87
CA VAL A 65 -20.81 -21.26 -3.82
C VAL A 65 -20.67 -22.44 -4.80
N GLU A 66 -19.48 -22.63 -5.39
CA GLU A 66 -19.24 -23.75 -6.32
C GLU A 66 -19.37 -25.11 -5.64
N LYS A 67 -18.87 -25.24 -4.41
CA LYS A 67 -19.07 -26.45 -3.59
C LYS A 67 -20.55 -26.76 -3.38
N GLN A 68 -21.39 -25.74 -3.19
CA GLN A 68 -22.83 -25.91 -3.01
C GLN A 68 -23.54 -26.19 -4.34
N ASN A 69 -23.10 -25.59 -5.44
CA ASN A 69 -23.58 -25.90 -6.80
C ASN A 69 -23.43 -27.39 -7.12
N GLY A 70 -22.31 -28.00 -6.73
CA GLY A 70 -22.04 -29.43 -6.93
C GLY A 70 -22.88 -30.39 -6.08
N LYS A 71 -23.63 -29.90 -5.07
CA LYS A 71 -24.50 -30.75 -4.25
C LYS A 71 -25.87 -30.95 -4.89
N PHE A 72 -26.51 -32.07 -4.57
CA PHE A 72 -27.92 -32.30 -4.89
C PHE A 72 -28.81 -31.23 -4.25
N ALA A 73 -29.85 -30.80 -4.96
CA ALA A 73 -30.64 -29.62 -4.61
C ALA A 73 -31.20 -29.64 -3.17
N LEU A 74 -31.61 -30.82 -2.67
CA LEU A 74 -32.16 -30.97 -1.31
C LEU A 74 -31.11 -30.80 -0.19
N PHE A 75 -29.81 -30.96 -0.46
CA PHE A 75 -28.73 -30.83 0.53
C PHE A 75 -27.94 -29.51 0.37
N ARG A 76 -28.38 -28.66 -0.55
CA ARG A 76 -27.70 -27.41 -0.89
C ARG A 76 -28.06 -26.29 0.09
N SER A 77 -27.07 -25.55 0.55
CA SER A 77 -27.28 -24.38 1.41
C SER A 77 -26.21 -23.31 1.19
N TYR A 78 -26.63 -22.13 0.73
CA TYR A 78 -25.72 -20.99 0.52
C TYR A 78 -25.55 -20.10 1.75
N LYS A 79 -26.12 -20.44 2.91
CA LYS A 79 -26.03 -19.59 4.13
C LYS A 79 -24.59 -19.25 4.50
N LYS A 80 -23.66 -20.22 4.37
CA LYS A 80 -22.23 -20.00 4.62
C LYS A 80 -21.63 -19.03 3.60
N ALA A 81 -21.85 -19.27 2.30
CA ALA A 81 -21.40 -18.39 1.23
C ALA A 81 -21.94 -16.96 1.40
N GLN A 82 -23.22 -16.79 1.72
CA GLN A 82 -23.84 -15.48 1.97
C GLN A 82 -23.16 -14.73 3.11
N ARG A 83 -22.85 -15.39 4.23
CA ARG A 83 -22.09 -14.78 5.33
C ARG A 83 -20.69 -14.34 4.91
N MET A 84 -20.00 -15.18 4.14
CA MET A 84 -18.66 -14.85 3.64
C MET A 84 -18.69 -13.71 2.62
N LEU A 85 -19.71 -13.65 1.75
CA LEU A 85 -19.90 -12.53 0.82
C LEU A 85 -20.17 -11.21 1.56
N ALA A 86 -21.03 -11.22 2.57
CA ALA A 86 -21.27 -10.05 3.42
C ALA A 86 -19.98 -9.63 4.17
N GLN A 87 -19.19 -10.59 4.65
CA GLN A 87 -17.90 -10.30 5.27
C GLN A 87 -16.91 -9.70 4.27
N ALA A 88 -16.82 -10.23 3.05
CA ALA A 88 -15.97 -9.68 1.98
C ALA A 88 -16.35 -8.24 1.63
N GLN A 89 -17.64 -7.92 1.58
CA GLN A 89 -18.13 -6.54 1.39
C GLN A 89 -17.65 -5.61 2.50
N THR A 90 -17.82 -6.01 3.76
CA THR A 90 -17.36 -5.22 4.92
C THR A 90 -15.84 -5.01 4.88
N LEU A 91 -15.07 -6.08 4.63
CA LEU A 91 -13.61 -6.00 4.54
C LEU A 91 -13.17 -5.10 3.38
N ALA A 92 -13.84 -5.16 2.23
CA ALA A 92 -13.55 -4.28 1.10
C ALA A 92 -13.83 -2.80 1.43
N ALA A 93 -14.93 -2.51 2.13
CA ALA A 93 -15.24 -1.16 2.61
C ALA A 93 -14.19 -0.66 3.63
N THR A 94 -13.75 -1.53 4.54
CA THR A 94 -12.64 -1.24 5.46
C THR A 94 -11.34 -0.95 4.69
N ALA A 95 -11.00 -1.78 3.70
CA ALA A 95 -9.81 -1.59 2.87
C ALA A 95 -9.86 -0.24 2.12
N LYS A 96 -11.01 0.12 1.56
CA LYS A 96 -11.24 1.42 0.90
C LYS A 96 -11.00 2.59 1.86
N SER A 97 -11.61 2.54 3.05
CA SER A 97 -11.45 3.60 4.06
C SER A 97 -10.00 3.72 4.54
N ALA A 98 -9.36 2.58 4.84
CA ALA A 98 -7.95 2.53 5.23
C ALA A 98 -7.03 3.10 4.14
N ALA A 99 -7.30 2.78 2.86
CA ALA A 99 -6.53 3.30 1.74
C ALA A 99 -6.57 4.83 1.66
N ILE A 100 -7.76 5.42 1.80
CA ILE A 100 -7.93 6.88 1.77
C ILE A 100 -7.17 7.52 2.93
N ALA A 101 -7.32 7.00 4.14
CA ALA A 101 -6.65 7.52 5.33
C ALA A 101 -5.12 7.38 5.23
N ASN A 102 -4.63 6.20 4.81
CA ASN A 102 -3.21 5.92 4.67
C ASN A 102 -2.58 6.74 3.54
N LYS A 103 -3.30 6.96 2.43
CA LYS A 103 -2.83 7.81 1.34
C LYS A 103 -2.60 9.24 1.79
N GLU A 104 -3.52 9.81 2.57
CA GLU A 104 -3.37 11.15 3.13
C GLU A 104 -2.21 11.21 4.14
N LYS A 105 -2.07 10.19 4.99
CA LYS A 105 -0.93 10.08 5.92
C LYS A 105 0.40 10.06 5.15
N VAL A 106 0.51 9.21 4.12
CA VAL A 106 1.73 9.09 3.31
C VAL A 106 2.03 10.40 2.56
N LYS A 107 1.01 11.11 2.07
CA LYS A 107 1.19 12.44 1.47
C LYS A 107 1.79 13.44 2.46
N ASN A 108 1.30 13.47 3.70
CA ASN A 108 1.82 14.35 4.74
C ASN A 108 3.26 13.97 5.13
N GLU A 109 3.55 12.68 5.28
CA GLU A 109 4.92 12.17 5.51
C GLU A 109 5.87 12.56 4.37
N ALA A 110 5.46 12.34 3.12
CA ALA A 110 6.25 12.70 1.94
C ALA A 110 6.53 14.21 1.90
N THR A 111 5.56 15.05 2.24
CA THR A 111 5.71 16.51 2.31
C THR A 111 6.79 16.90 3.32
N GLN A 112 6.74 16.34 4.52
CA GLN A 112 7.72 16.62 5.58
C GLN A 112 9.13 16.13 5.20
N LEU A 113 9.23 14.95 4.58
CA LEU A 113 10.49 14.37 4.16
C LEU A 113 11.12 15.14 2.99
N LEU A 114 10.33 15.63 2.04
CA LEU A 114 10.83 16.47 0.94
C LEU A 114 11.44 17.77 1.48
N GLN A 115 10.77 18.42 2.42
CA GLN A 115 11.30 19.62 3.08
C GLN A 115 12.60 19.30 3.83
N SER A 116 12.58 18.26 4.67
CA SER A 116 13.75 17.87 5.48
C SER A 116 14.94 17.49 4.60
N ALA A 117 14.70 16.76 3.51
CA ALA A 117 15.74 16.40 2.54
C ALA A 117 16.34 17.63 1.86
N ALA A 118 15.51 18.61 1.47
CA ALA A 118 15.98 19.86 0.88
C ALA A 118 16.85 20.67 1.86
N GLU A 119 16.45 20.75 3.13
CA GLU A 119 17.22 21.40 4.20
C GLU A 119 18.56 20.68 4.44
N ALA A 120 18.55 19.34 4.45
CA ALA A 120 19.76 18.54 4.59
C ALA A 120 20.73 18.74 3.41
N VAL A 121 20.23 18.75 2.17
CA VAL A 121 21.03 19.06 0.96
C VAL A 121 21.67 20.44 1.09
N ALA A 122 20.90 21.46 1.47
CA ALA A 122 21.42 22.81 1.67
C ALA A 122 22.49 22.87 2.77
N ASN A 123 22.36 22.05 3.82
CA ASN A 123 23.39 21.94 4.86
C ASN A 123 24.69 21.30 4.33
N VAL A 124 24.59 20.23 3.54
CA VAL A 124 25.77 19.60 2.90
C VAL A 124 26.50 20.63 2.02
N GLU A 125 25.79 21.43 1.25
CA GLU A 125 26.38 22.50 0.43
C GLU A 125 27.14 23.54 1.27
N LYS A 126 26.58 23.96 2.41
CA LYS A 126 27.25 24.86 3.36
C LYS A 126 28.51 24.23 3.95
N LEU A 127 28.50 22.94 4.25
CA LEU A 127 29.66 22.22 4.77
C LEU A 127 30.75 22.01 3.71
N LEU A 128 30.37 21.71 2.46
CA LEU A 128 31.29 21.63 1.32
C LEU A 128 32.07 22.93 1.11
N ALA A 129 31.44 24.09 1.36
CA ALA A 129 32.12 25.38 1.29
C ALA A 129 33.24 25.53 2.34
N LYS A 130 33.11 24.85 3.50
CA LYS A 130 34.05 24.88 4.62
C LYS A 130 35.07 23.74 4.59
N ALA A 131 34.90 22.77 3.70
CA ALA A 131 35.70 21.54 3.67
C ALA A 131 37.19 21.79 3.32
N PRO A 132 38.14 20.99 3.87
CA PRO A 132 39.57 21.11 3.60
C PRO A 132 39.94 20.89 2.13
N ARG A 133 40.69 21.82 1.51
CA ARG A 133 41.13 21.72 0.10
C ARG A 133 42.59 21.27 -0.12
N GLY A 134 43.17 20.61 0.88
CA GLY A 134 44.50 19.95 0.74
C GLY A 134 44.43 18.74 -0.21
N LYS A 135 45.58 18.13 -0.54
CA LYS A 135 45.68 17.06 -1.55
C LYS A 135 44.67 15.92 -1.31
N GLU A 136 44.68 15.31 -0.13
CA GLU A 136 43.74 14.24 0.26
C GLU A 136 42.28 14.73 0.40
N GLY A 137 42.08 15.99 0.79
CA GLY A 137 40.75 16.57 0.93
C GLY A 137 40.06 16.85 -0.41
N ARG A 138 40.82 17.11 -1.48
CA ARG A 138 40.26 17.36 -2.82
C ARG A 138 39.58 16.13 -3.40
N GLU A 139 40.16 14.95 -3.22
CA GLU A 139 39.59 13.68 -3.69
C GLU A 139 38.30 13.36 -2.94
N ALA A 140 38.32 13.48 -1.60
CA ALA A 140 37.12 13.28 -0.78
C ALA A 140 36.00 14.28 -1.12
N ILE A 141 36.32 15.56 -1.33
CA ILE A 141 35.35 16.57 -1.75
C ILE A 141 34.75 16.24 -3.12
N ALA A 142 35.55 15.73 -4.06
CA ALA A 142 35.04 15.35 -5.38
C ALA A 142 34.05 14.19 -5.28
N ALA A 143 34.35 13.16 -4.48
CA ALA A 143 33.45 12.05 -4.22
C ALA A 143 32.14 12.51 -3.56
N ILE A 144 32.22 13.35 -2.51
CA ILE A 144 31.04 13.87 -1.80
C ILE A 144 30.17 14.73 -2.73
N LYS A 145 30.76 15.48 -3.66
CA LYS A 145 29.99 16.25 -4.65
C LYS A 145 29.22 15.33 -5.59
N ALA A 146 29.85 14.27 -6.10
CA ALA A 146 29.15 13.31 -6.96
C ALA A 146 27.99 12.62 -6.22
N ASP A 147 28.22 12.25 -4.95
CA ASP A 147 27.16 11.70 -4.09
C ASP A 147 26.04 12.71 -3.85
N LEU A 148 26.37 13.99 -3.62
CA LEU A 148 25.38 15.05 -3.44
C LEU A 148 24.56 15.29 -4.72
N ASP A 149 25.17 15.23 -5.90
CA ASP A 149 24.47 15.35 -7.17
C ASP A 149 23.49 14.18 -7.38
N ALA A 150 23.88 12.97 -6.99
CA ALA A 150 22.98 11.81 -6.98
C ALA A 150 21.81 12.00 -5.99
N VAL A 151 22.07 12.55 -4.79
CA VAL A 151 21.02 12.89 -3.82
C VAL A 151 20.04 13.92 -4.39
N LYS A 152 20.53 14.97 -5.05
CA LYS A 152 19.69 15.99 -5.69
C LYS A 152 18.83 15.39 -6.79
N SER A 153 19.41 14.58 -7.66
CA SER A 153 18.64 13.89 -8.72
C SER A 153 17.56 12.98 -8.13
N ASN A 154 17.84 12.27 -7.04
CA ASN A 154 16.85 11.44 -6.37
C ASN A 154 15.74 12.27 -5.69
N LEU A 155 16.08 13.44 -5.14
CA LEU A 155 15.13 14.40 -4.58
C LEU A 155 14.24 15.02 -5.66
N ASP A 156 14.77 15.33 -6.85
CA ASP A 156 13.99 15.79 -7.99
C ASP A 156 13.01 14.72 -8.48
N ALA A 157 13.45 13.46 -8.50
CA ALA A 157 12.57 12.33 -8.78
C ALA A 157 11.50 12.14 -7.70
N ALA A 158 11.82 12.40 -6.43
CA ALA A 158 10.85 12.38 -5.33
C ALA A 158 9.79 13.49 -5.51
N ASN A 159 10.21 14.71 -5.84
CA ASN A 159 9.30 15.83 -6.15
C ASN A 159 8.41 15.51 -7.35
N SER A 160 8.97 14.91 -8.40
CA SER A 160 8.20 14.50 -9.60
C SER A 160 7.13 13.47 -9.24
N ALA A 161 7.48 12.45 -8.45
CA ALA A 161 6.53 11.45 -7.96
C ALA A 161 5.44 12.07 -7.08
N PHE A 162 5.79 13.03 -6.22
CA PHE A 162 4.84 13.74 -5.38
C PHE A 162 3.81 14.51 -6.22
N ASN A 163 4.31 15.24 -7.23
CA ASN A 163 3.48 16.05 -8.13
C ASN A 163 2.57 15.20 -9.03
N SER A 164 2.95 13.96 -9.34
CA SER A 164 2.09 13.01 -10.06
C SER A 164 1.12 12.26 -9.15
N GLY A 165 1.10 12.54 -7.84
CA GLY A 165 0.25 11.85 -6.86
C GLY A 165 0.75 10.48 -6.41
N ASP A 166 1.98 10.10 -6.80
CA ASP A 166 2.63 8.86 -6.36
C ASP A 166 3.36 9.07 -5.02
N TYR A 167 2.57 9.27 -3.97
CA TYR A 167 3.10 9.67 -2.66
C TYR A 167 3.97 8.60 -1.97
N LEU A 168 3.76 7.31 -2.27
CA LEU A 168 4.61 6.24 -1.71
C LEU A 168 6.03 6.35 -2.27
N THR A 169 6.17 6.44 -3.60
CA THR A 169 7.47 6.62 -4.25
C THR A 169 8.13 7.93 -3.82
N ALA A 170 7.36 9.01 -3.70
CA ALA A 170 7.85 10.29 -3.20
C ALA A 170 8.43 10.18 -1.78
N ARG A 171 7.67 9.58 -0.85
CA ARG A 171 8.10 9.35 0.54
C ARG A 171 9.41 8.56 0.59
N ASP A 172 9.47 7.43 -0.11
CA ASP A 172 10.61 6.52 -0.03
C ASP A 172 11.88 7.16 -0.61
N LYS A 173 11.76 7.87 -1.74
CA LYS A 173 12.89 8.62 -2.33
C LYS A 173 13.31 9.81 -1.48
N ALA A 174 12.37 10.55 -0.90
CA ALA A 174 12.68 11.67 -0.02
C ALA A 174 13.41 11.19 1.24
N GLN A 175 12.94 10.09 1.86
CA GLN A 175 13.60 9.47 3.00
C GLN A 175 15.03 9.02 2.67
N ALA A 176 15.22 8.33 1.53
CA ALA A 176 16.55 7.90 1.11
C ALA A 176 17.50 9.09 0.87
N SER A 177 16.98 10.17 0.26
CA SER A 177 17.73 11.40 0.01
C SER A 177 18.12 12.09 1.32
N LEU A 178 17.20 12.18 2.28
CA LEU A 178 17.45 12.71 3.62
C LEU A 178 18.54 11.92 4.35
N SER A 179 18.40 10.59 4.41
CA SER A 179 19.39 9.73 5.08
C SER A 179 20.78 9.86 4.46
N LYS A 180 20.90 9.88 3.13
CA LYS A 180 22.20 10.04 2.46
C LYS A 180 22.77 11.45 2.65
N ALA A 181 21.95 12.51 2.56
CA ALA A 181 22.39 13.87 2.82
C ALA A 181 22.95 14.03 4.24
N ASN A 182 22.29 13.44 5.24
CA ASN A 182 22.77 13.46 6.63
C ASN A 182 24.12 12.74 6.79
N SER A 183 24.30 11.56 6.16
CA SER A 183 25.60 10.86 6.13
C SER A 183 26.71 11.74 5.54
N LEU A 184 26.44 12.40 4.41
CA LEU A 184 27.43 13.31 3.78
C LEU A 184 27.76 14.50 4.69
N ALA A 185 26.76 15.04 5.39
CA ALA A 185 26.97 16.12 6.34
C ALA A 185 27.87 15.69 7.51
N GLU A 186 27.66 14.49 8.05
CA GLU A 186 28.50 13.92 9.11
C GLU A 186 29.95 13.71 8.67
N GLU A 187 30.16 13.13 7.48
CA GLU A 187 31.49 12.93 6.89
C GLU A 187 32.24 14.27 6.71
N LEU A 188 31.56 15.29 6.19
CA LEU A 188 32.13 16.63 6.04
C LEU A 188 32.45 17.27 7.39
N GLN A 189 31.55 17.15 8.37
CA GLN A 189 31.75 17.73 9.69
C GLN A 189 32.96 17.08 10.40
N ALA A 190 33.13 15.76 10.26
CA ALA A 190 34.29 15.04 10.77
C ALA A 190 35.58 15.52 10.11
N ALA A 191 35.59 15.67 8.78
CA ALA A 191 36.75 16.16 8.03
C ALA A 191 37.13 17.61 8.41
N ILE A 192 36.14 18.50 8.55
CA ILE A 192 36.33 19.89 8.99
C ILE A 192 36.94 19.93 10.40
N SER A 193 36.38 19.14 11.32
CA SER A 193 36.82 19.08 12.72
C SER A 193 38.26 18.55 12.84
N LYS A 194 38.59 17.48 12.10
CA LYS A 194 39.95 16.92 12.05
C LYS A 194 40.97 17.95 11.56
N LYS A 195 40.65 18.70 10.51
CA LYS A 195 41.55 19.76 10.00
C LYS A 195 41.73 20.89 11.00
N ALA A 196 40.66 21.34 11.65
CA ALA A 196 40.73 22.39 12.66
C ALA A 196 41.63 21.98 13.85
N ALA A 197 41.52 20.73 14.30
CA ALA A 197 42.36 20.19 15.37
C ALA A 197 43.85 20.12 14.96
N LEU A 198 44.15 19.68 13.74
CA LEU A 198 45.53 19.63 13.23
C LEU A 198 46.14 21.04 13.10
N THR A 199 45.35 22.02 12.65
CA THR A 199 45.81 23.40 12.50
C THR A 199 46.17 24.02 13.85
N ARG A 200 45.38 23.76 14.91
CA ARG A 200 45.65 24.24 16.27
C ARG A 200 46.89 23.63 16.92
N LYS A 201 47.24 22.38 16.59
CA LYS A 201 48.44 21.70 17.12
C LYS A 201 49.74 22.15 16.44
N ALA A 202 49.63 22.81 15.29
CA ALA A 202 50.78 23.30 14.53
C ALA A 202 51.11 24.78 14.82
N GLN A 203 50.29 25.44 15.65
CA GLN A 203 50.49 26.79 16.19
C GLN A 203 51.07 26.70 17.60
#